data_AF-A0A1P8NJR1-F1
#
_entry.id   AF-A0A1P8NJR1-F1
#
_cell.length_a   1.000
_cell.length_b   1.000
_cell.length_c   1.000
_cell.angle_alpha   90.00
_cell.angle_beta   90.00
_cell.angle_gamma   90.00
#
_symmetry.space_group_name_H-M   'P 1'
#
loop_
_entity.id
_entity.type
_entity.pdbx_description
1 polymer ?
#
loop_
_entity_poly.entity_id
_entity_poly.type
_entity_poly.pdbx_seq_one_letter_code
_entity_poly.pdbx_strand_id
1 'polypeptide(L)'
;MTCEQDRSRPTTSLLGRARAVRPRFDQGRWAETVFIGAVGAVSAFTLSAGLLAAGARVMARLPLVPQQGMRGRPDLPVRAVHTDRVHLEATSESARDGYLALRQSGGTVHVRLGPVQGRPTPTTVARPLLAADTAEPLQVAKAAVNGFFWAGTPTTAHGLETEEVEVDSPVGSMPAWLVRPEESAGSVPGQADTWAILIHGHGSMRGEALRVIPLLHRLGLTSLTITYRNDTGAPDSADRMYHLGADEWEDTEAAIDFALAHGARRIVLMGWSMGGGIALRASVRSAHRDRVVALVLDSPAVDWQDILIYHATALKAPRPMRTLAMWMMTSPAGARMVQLHEALALDEMTPEHYADHLIHPTQLFHALDDATVPPGPSRRLAALRPDVVEFVPFEGASHTREWNRDPVRYERQLADFLGRVLGLEHEVDALQLPVRDPASAALEDSIGLRL
;
A
#
# COMPACT_ATOMS: atom_id res chain seq x y z
N MET A 1 63.72 10.09 79.74
CA MET A 1 63.43 11.53 79.75
C MET A 1 62.32 11.79 78.76
N THR A 2 61.14 12.32 79.12
CA THR A 2 60.55 12.55 80.46
C THR A 2 59.03 12.79 80.33
N CYS A 3 58.26 12.45 81.36
CA CYS A 3 56.98 13.00 81.89
C CYS A 3 56.16 14.05 81.08
N GLU A 4 54.82 14.20 81.17
CA GLU A 4 53.70 13.61 81.98
C GLU A 4 52.35 14.10 81.35
N GLN A 5 51.09 13.85 81.77
CA GLN A 5 50.34 13.18 82.87
C GLN A 5 49.06 12.52 82.21
N ASP A 6 48.24 11.61 82.77
CA ASP A 6 47.31 11.64 83.93
C ASP A 6 46.15 12.66 83.76
N ARG A 7 44.85 12.40 84.03
CA ARG A 7 44.10 11.34 84.78
C ARG A 7 42.91 10.87 83.88
N SER A 8 41.76 10.24 84.24
CA SER A 8 41.04 9.95 85.50
C SER A 8 40.02 8.77 85.39
N ARG A 9 39.00 8.75 86.29
CA ARG A 9 37.90 7.78 86.55
C ARG A 9 36.77 8.55 87.30
N PRO A 10 35.60 7.99 87.76
CA PRO A 10 35.09 6.60 87.84
C PRO A 10 33.73 6.43 87.08
N THR A 11 32.68 5.64 87.38
CA THR A 11 32.23 4.84 88.57
C THR A 11 31.33 3.63 88.17
N THR A 12 30.42 3.17 89.05
CA THR A 12 29.76 1.85 89.05
C THR A 12 28.23 1.85 88.87
N SER A 13 27.75 0.89 88.07
CA SER A 13 26.68 -0.12 88.35
C SER A 13 25.45 0.21 89.23
N LEU A 14 24.25 -0.16 88.74
CA LEU A 14 23.23 -0.92 89.49
C LEU A 14 22.18 -1.58 88.55
N LEU A 15 21.48 -2.63 89.00
CA LEU A 15 20.55 -3.44 88.17
C LEU A 15 19.10 -2.93 88.17
N GLY A 16 18.38 -3.14 87.06
CA GLY A 16 16.94 -2.84 86.90
C GLY A 16 16.18 -3.95 86.17
N ARG A 17 15.05 -4.40 86.74
CA ARG A 17 14.24 -5.56 86.28
C ARG A 17 13.71 -5.43 84.84
N ALA A 18 13.69 -6.55 84.12
CA ALA A 18 12.94 -6.68 82.87
C ALA A 18 11.42 -6.54 83.09
N ARG A 19 10.73 -5.86 82.17
CA ARG A 19 9.26 -5.84 82.06
C ARG A 19 8.88 -6.39 80.69
N ALA A 20 8.17 -7.51 80.64
CA ALA A 20 7.79 -8.16 79.39
C ALA A 20 6.72 -7.34 78.65
N VAL A 21 7.15 -6.55 77.66
CA VAL A 21 6.23 -5.92 76.69
C VAL A 21 5.76 -7.01 75.73
N ARG A 22 4.50 -7.44 75.86
CA ARG A 22 3.87 -8.25 74.81
C ARG A 22 3.81 -7.40 73.53
N PRO A 23 4.31 -7.88 72.38
CA PRO A 23 4.11 -7.18 71.13
C PRO A 23 2.62 -7.18 70.80
N ARG A 24 1.99 -5.99 70.85
CA ARG A 24 0.72 -5.78 70.13
C ARG A 24 1.08 -5.80 68.65
N PHE A 25 0.71 -6.88 67.95
CA PHE A 25 0.77 -6.89 66.49
C PHE A 25 -0.19 -5.82 65.98
N ASP A 26 0.38 -4.79 65.36
CA ASP A 26 -0.34 -3.62 64.86
C ASP A 26 -1.01 -3.96 63.53
N GLN A 27 -2.16 -4.65 63.62
CA GLN A 27 -2.88 -5.21 62.47
C GLN A 27 -3.43 -4.12 61.53
N GLY A 28 -3.67 -2.90 62.02
CA GLY A 28 -4.21 -1.81 61.21
C GLY A 28 -3.25 -1.38 60.09
N ARG A 29 -1.96 -1.23 60.41
CA ARG A 29 -0.94 -0.76 59.46
C ARG A 29 -0.70 -1.72 58.30
N TRP A 30 -0.93 -3.02 58.50
CA TRP A 30 -0.85 -4.00 57.41
C TRP A 30 -2.03 -3.89 56.45
N ALA A 31 -3.24 -3.68 56.94
CA ALA A 31 -4.42 -3.44 56.09
C ALA A 31 -4.26 -2.17 55.24
N GLU A 32 -3.78 -1.08 55.85
CA GLU A 32 -3.49 0.18 55.16
C GLU A 32 -2.38 0.03 54.10
N THR A 33 -1.27 -0.65 54.45
CA THR A 33 -0.16 -0.91 53.51
C THR A 33 -0.60 -1.80 52.33
N VAL A 34 -1.40 -2.84 52.59
CA VAL A 34 -1.97 -3.70 51.54
C VAL A 34 -2.97 -2.94 50.68
N PHE A 35 -3.79 -2.06 51.25
CA PHE A 35 -4.73 -1.23 50.49
C PHE A 35 -4.01 -0.24 49.58
N ILE A 36 -3.01 0.50 50.09
CA ILE A 36 -2.20 1.44 49.29
C ILE A 36 -1.41 0.67 48.21
N GLY A 37 -0.85 -0.48 48.54
CA GLY A 37 -0.17 -1.36 47.57
C GLY A 37 -1.11 -1.87 46.48
N ALA A 38 -2.33 -2.28 46.83
CA ALA A 38 -3.35 -2.73 45.89
C ALA A 38 -3.85 -1.58 45.01
N VAL A 39 -4.14 -0.40 45.57
CA VAL A 39 -4.53 0.79 44.81
C VAL A 39 -3.40 1.20 43.85
N GLY A 40 -2.14 1.23 44.31
CA GLY A 40 -0.98 1.53 43.46
C GLY A 40 -0.78 0.50 42.34
N ALA A 41 -0.91 -0.79 42.64
CA ALA A 41 -0.82 -1.86 41.65
C ALA A 41 -1.96 -1.81 40.62
N VAL A 42 -3.20 -1.57 41.07
CA VAL A 42 -4.36 -1.35 40.19
C VAL A 42 -4.16 -0.10 39.33
N SER A 43 -3.73 1.03 39.88
CA SER A 43 -3.45 2.24 39.11
C SER A 43 -2.35 2.01 38.05
N ALA A 44 -1.24 1.38 38.41
CA ALA A 44 -0.16 1.06 37.47
C ALA A 44 -0.60 0.06 36.40
N PHE A 45 -1.40 -0.95 36.76
CA PHE A 45 -1.99 -1.90 35.83
C PHE A 45 -3.00 -1.24 34.89
N THR A 46 -3.89 -0.39 35.38
CA THR A 46 -4.86 0.36 34.57
C THR A 46 -4.17 1.36 33.64
N LEU A 47 -3.11 2.04 34.08
CA LEU A 47 -2.29 2.88 33.19
C LEU A 47 -1.59 2.05 32.12
N SER A 48 -1.03 0.88 32.46
CA SER A 48 -0.35 0.00 31.51
C SER A 48 -1.32 -0.63 30.50
N ALA A 49 -2.49 -1.08 30.95
CA ALA A 49 -3.56 -1.61 30.11
C ALA A 49 -4.21 -0.53 29.25
N GLY A 50 -4.37 0.69 29.78
CA GLY A 50 -4.87 1.86 29.04
C GLY A 50 -3.91 2.29 27.93
N LEU A 51 -2.60 2.36 28.22
CA LEU A 51 -1.57 2.61 27.21
C LEU A 51 -1.54 1.51 26.14
N LEU A 52 -1.66 0.23 26.54
CA LEU A 52 -1.69 -0.89 25.60
C LEU A 52 -2.96 -0.89 24.74
N ALA A 53 -4.12 -0.58 25.30
CA ALA A 53 -5.38 -0.48 24.55
C ALA A 53 -5.39 0.74 23.62
N ALA A 54 -4.85 1.89 24.04
CA ALA A 54 -4.69 3.06 23.19
C ALA A 54 -3.71 2.79 22.04
N GLY A 55 -2.55 2.18 22.33
CA GLY A 55 -1.57 1.77 21.33
C GLY A 55 -2.13 0.74 20.33
N ALA A 56 -2.89 -0.24 20.81
CA ALA A 56 -3.58 -1.21 19.97
C ALA A 56 -4.65 -0.56 19.08
N ARG A 57 -5.45 0.38 19.61
CA ARG A 57 -6.43 1.12 18.80
C ARG A 57 -5.77 1.99 17.73
N VAL A 58 -4.68 2.68 18.06
CA VAL A 58 -3.92 3.48 17.08
C VAL A 58 -3.33 2.58 15.99
N MET A 59 -2.73 1.44 16.38
CA MET A 59 -2.20 0.44 15.46
C MET A 59 -3.28 -0.13 14.53
N ALA A 60 -4.43 -0.52 15.06
CA ALA A 60 -5.54 -1.07 14.29
C ALA A 60 -6.16 -0.04 13.33
N ARG A 61 -6.23 1.25 13.70
CA ARG A 61 -6.82 2.30 12.85
C ARG A 61 -5.87 2.88 11.81
N LEU A 62 -4.56 2.84 12.02
CA LEU A 62 -3.58 3.44 11.11
C LEU A 62 -3.72 3.01 9.64
N PRO A 63 -3.97 1.71 9.30
CA PRO A 63 -4.21 1.27 7.93
C PRO A 63 -5.67 1.40 7.46
N LEU A 64 -6.59 1.82 8.31
CA LEU A 64 -8.02 1.92 8.00
C LEU A 64 -8.47 3.36 7.69
N VAL A 65 -7.80 4.36 8.26
CA VAL A 65 -8.15 5.77 8.03
C VAL A 65 -7.62 6.24 6.66
N PRO A 66 -8.49 6.68 5.72
CA PRO A 66 -8.06 7.07 4.39
C PRO A 66 -7.04 8.21 4.41
N GLN A 67 -5.79 7.91 4.00
CA GLN A 67 -4.72 8.91 3.93
C GLN A 67 -4.76 9.66 2.59
N GLN A 68 -5.86 10.38 2.33
CA GLN A 68 -5.97 11.25 1.16
C GLN A 68 -4.96 12.41 1.24
N GLY A 69 -3.80 12.23 0.60
CA GLY A 69 -2.80 13.29 0.37
C GLY A 69 -1.51 13.22 1.21
N MET A 70 -0.39 13.02 0.52
CA MET A 70 1.00 13.44 0.81
C MET A 70 1.61 13.30 2.22
N ARG A 71 1.00 12.60 3.19
CA ARG A 71 1.65 12.36 4.50
C ARG A 71 2.75 11.30 4.44
N GLY A 72 4.00 11.76 4.35
CA GLY A 72 5.07 11.15 5.13
C GLY A 72 6.10 10.26 4.43
N ARG A 73 6.13 10.15 3.10
CA ARG A 73 7.42 9.79 2.46
C ARG A 73 8.37 10.98 2.62
N PRO A 74 9.61 10.80 3.11
CA PRO A 74 10.52 11.92 3.35
C PRO A 74 10.87 12.60 2.03
N ASP A 75 10.75 13.93 1.98
CA ASP A 75 11.04 14.67 0.74
C ASP A 75 12.50 14.47 0.34
N LEU A 76 12.71 14.05 -0.91
CA LEU A 76 14.01 13.87 -1.52
C LEU A 76 14.60 15.25 -1.87
N PRO A 77 15.77 15.64 -1.35
CA PRO A 77 16.40 16.90 -1.74
C PRO A 77 16.92 16.83 -3.18
N VAL A 78 16.38 17.67 -4.05
CA VAL A 78 17.01 18.03 -5.32
C VAL A 78 18.25 18.87 -4.99
N ARG A 79 19.41 18.48 -5.53
CA ARG A 79 20.72 19.09 -5.25
C ARG A 79 21.22 19.96 -6.40
N ALA A 80 20.87 19.63 -7.64
CA ALA A 80 21.02 20.49 -8.80
C ALA A 80 20.01 20.10 -9.90
N VAL A 81 19.66 21.05 -10.75
CA VAL A 81 18.84 20.85 -11.96
C VAL A 81 19.62 21.37 -13.16
N HIS A 82 19.73 20.56 -14.20
CA HIS A 82 20.33 20.88 -15.48
C HIS A 82 19.34 20.56 -16.61
N THR A 83 19.60 21.06 -17.82
CA THR A 83 18.74 20.84 -18.99
C THR A 83 18.58 19.36 -19.35
N ASP A 84 19.62 18.56 -19.16
CA ASP A 84 19.68 17.14 -19.52
C ASP A 84 19.50 16.17 -18.33
N ARG A 85 19.63 16.65 -17.10
CA ARG A 85 19.72 15.79 -15.91
C ARG A 85 19.40 16.51 -14.59
N VAL A 86 18.96 15.72 -13.60
CA VAL A 86 18.76 16.17 -12.23
C VAL A 86 19.74 15.46 -11.30
N HIS A 87 20.34 16.19 -10.37
CA HIS A 87 21.15 15.62 -9.28
C HIS A 87 20.31 15.57 -8.00
N LEU A 88 20.22 14.39 -7.41
CA LEU A 88 19.41 14.10 -6.23
C LEU A 88 20.34 13.66 -5.10
N GLU A 89 19.95 13.89 -3.85
CA GLU A 89 20.60 13.24 -2.71
C GLU A 89 20.51 11.72 -2.84
N ALA A 90 21.61 11.01 -2.55
CA ALA A 90 21.66 9.55 -2.63
C ALA A 90 20.90 8.90 -1.46
N THR A 91 19.71 8.37 -1.76
CA THR A 91 18.84 7.61 -0.84
C THR A 91 18.54 6.23 -1.44
N SER A 92 17.89 5.35 -0.68
CA SER A 92 17.47 4.03 -1.16
C SER A 92 16.51 4.08 -2.36
N GLU A 93 15.67 5.13 -2.47
CA GLU A 93 14.75 5.30 -3.60
C GLU A 93 15.41 6.07 -4.76
N SER A 94 16.19 7.12 -4.49
CA SER A 94 16.80 7.92 -5.57
C SER A 94 17.91 7.18 -6.30
N ALA A 95 18.65 6.31 -5.61
CA ALA A 95 19.72 5.48 -6.16
C ALA A 95 19.25 4.10 -6.67
N ARG A 96 17.96 3.77 -6.52
CA ARG A 96 17.34 2.56 -7.08
C ARG A 96 17.33 2.64 -8.60
N ASP A 97 17.76 1.60 -9.29
CA ASP A 97 17.81 1.60 -10.76
C ASP A 97 16.40 1.52 -11.39
N GLY A 98 16.27 1.97 -12.64
CA GLY A 98 14.97 2.18 -13.32
C GLY A 98 14.46 3.63 -13.26
N TYR A 99 13.22 3.84 -13.68
CA TYR A 99 12.58 5.13 -13.92
C TYR A 99 11.91 5.74 -12.68
N LEU A 100 12.01 7.06 -12.52
CA LEU A 100 11.56 7.79 -11.32
C LEU A 100 10.81 9.06 -11.73
N ALA A 101 9.69 9.35 -11.06
CA ALA A 101 8.99 10.63 -11.21
C ALA A 101 9.13 11.47 -9.92
N LEU A 102 9.20 12.80 -10.06
CA LEU A 102 9.28 13.74 -8.94
C LEU A 102 8.16 14.79 -9.01
N ARG A 103 7.65 15.18 -7.84
CA ARG A 103 6.66 16.24 -7.66
C ARG A 103 7.15 17.31 -6.70
N GLN A 104 6.86 18.57 -6.98
CA GLN A 104 7.02 19.69 -6.03
C GLN A 104 5.71 20.50 -5.92
N SER A 105 5.63 21.38 -4.92
CA SER A 105 4.54 22.37 -4.80
C SER A 105 3.12 21.78 -4.87
N GLY A 106 2.90 20.60 -4.27
CA GLY A 106 1.60 19.91 -4.28
C GLY A 106 1.23 19.21 -5.59
N GLY A 107 1.99 19.43 -6.67
CA GLY A 107 1.71 18.88 -8.00
C GLY A 107 1.76 19.90 -9.14
N THR A 108 2.06 21.17 -8.89
CA THR A 108 2.27 22.16 -9.98
C THR A 108 3.52 21.86 -10.79
N VAL A 109 4.49 21.14 -10.20
CA VAL A 109 5.66 20.56 -10.86
C VAL A 109 5.52 19.03 -10.88
N HIS A 110 5.64 18.41 -12.06
CA HIS A 110 5.91 16.99 -12.25
C HIS A 110 6.99 16.79 -13.32
N VAL A 111 7.98 15.93 -13.05
CA VAL A 111 9.03 15.57 -14.01
C VAL A 111 9.32 14.07 -14.01
N ARG A 112 9.64 13.54 -15.19
CA ARG A 112 10.06 12.16 -15.43
C ARG A 112 11.58 12.06 -15.56
N LEU A 113 12.18 11.14 -14.82
CA LEU A 113 13.62 10.91 -14.77
C LEU A 113 13.98 9.48 -15.16
N GLY A 114 15.09 9.34 -15.88
CA GLY A 114 15.61 8.04 -16.32
C GLY A 114 16.42 7.29 -15.26
N PRO A 115 16.98 6.13 -15.62
CA PRO A 115 17.92 5.35 -14.81
C PRO A 115 19.11 6.15 -14.26
N VAL A 116 19.79 5.59 -13.26
CA VAL A 116 20.91 6.28 -12.59
C VAL A 116 22.15 6.29 -13.50
N GLN A 117 22.49 7.46 -14.02
CA GLN A 117 23.59 7.66 -14.96
C GLN A 117 24.97 7.79 -14.26
N GLY A 118 24.99 8.12 -12.97
CA GLY A 118 26.23 8.23 -12.21
C GLY A 118 26.08 8.85 -10.82
N ARG A 119 27.21 9.12 -10.16
CA ARG A 119 27.31 9.72 -8.82
C ARG A 119 28.24 10.95 -8.85
N PRO A 120 27.72 12.18 -9.01
CA PRO A 120 28.53 13.40 -9.05
C PRO A 120 29.34 13.65 -7.77
N THR A 121 28.82 13.20 -6.63
CA THR A 121 29.50 13.16 -5.33
C THR A 121 29.16 11.83 -4.62
N PRO A 122 29.88 11.44 -3.55
CA PRO A 122 29.51 10.26 -2.75
C PRO A 122 28.08 10.30 -2.19
N THR A 123 27.53 11.50 -2.01
CA THR A 123 26.20 11.77 -1.44
C THR A 123 25.12 12.12 -2.48
N THR A 124 25.41 12.02 -3.78
CA THR A 124 24.44 12.33 -4.84
C THR A 124 24.38 11.28 -5.95
N VAL A 125 23.27 11.26 -6.66
CA VAL A 125 23.05 10.50 -7.90
C VAL A 125 22.58 11.43 -9.00
N ALA A 126 23.03 11.18 -10.23
CA ALA A 126 22.56 11.85 -11.43
C ALA A 126 21.59 10.95 -12.19
N ARG A 127 20.47 11.53 -12.65
CA ARG A 127 19.49 10.88 -13.54
C ARG A 127 19.19 11.80 -14.73
N PRO A 128 19.04 11.27 -15.95
CA PRO A 128 18.56 12.06 -17.09
C PRO A 128 17.20 12.66 -16.79
N LEU A 129 16.98 13.90 -17.21
CA LEU A 129 15.67 14.54 -17.24
C LEU A 129 15.02 14.15 -18.58
N LEU A 130 13.99 13.31 -18.52
CA LEU A 130 13.35 12.78 -19.73
C LEU A 130 12.28 13.74 -20.25
N ALA A 131 11.43 14.23 -19.34
CA ALA A 131 10.37 15.20 -19.65
C ALA A 131 9.95 15.97 -18.40
N ALA A 132 9.30 17.12 -18.62
CA ALA A 132 8.45 17.77 -17.64
C ALA A 132 6.99 17.60 -18.08
N ASP A 133 6.11 17.26 -17.14
CA ASP A 133 4.68 17.00 -17.39
C ASP A 133 3.78 18.18 -16.96
N THR A 134 4.41 19.32 -16.70
CA THR A 134 3.81 20.55 -16.17
C THR A 134 4.64 21.75 -16.60
N ALA A 135 4.02 22.92 -16.74
CA ALA A 135 4.70 24.15 -17.13
C ALA A 135 5.68 24.72 -16.08
N GLU A 136 5.51 24.43 -14.78
CA GLU A 136 6.45 24.90 -13.76
C GLU A 136 7.74 24.07 -13.74
N PRO A 137 8.94 24.70 -13.81
CA PRO A 137 10.21 23.99 -13.83
C PRO A 137 10.62 23.49 -12.44
N LEU A 138 11.23 22.30 -12.37
CA LEU A 138 11.78 21.71 -11.15
C LEU A 138 12.81 22.65 -10.49
N GLN A 139 12.66 22.88 -9.18
CA GLN A 139 13.53 23.72 -8.37
C GLN A 139 14.53 22.90 -7.55
N VAL A 140 15.65 23.53 -7.16
CA VAL A 140 16.62 22.98 -6.20
C VAL A 140 16.04 23.06 -4.79
N ALA A 141 15.10 22.16 -4.52
CA ALA A 141 14.30 22.11 -3.31
C ALA A 141 13.95 20.66 -2.95
N LYS A 142 13.18 20.49 -1.88
CA LYS A 142 12.58 19.21 -1.49
C LYS A 142 11.52 18.78 -2.51
N ALA A 143 11.54 17.51 -2.93
CA ALA A 143 10.57 16.93 -3.86
C ALA A 143 10.00 15.61 -3.32
N ALA A 144 8.72 15.35 -3.57
CA ALA A 144 8.11 14.06 -3.31
C ALA A 144 8.42 13.10 -4.47
N VAL A 145 8.90 11.88 -4.15
CA VAL A 145 8.98 10.80 -5.13
C VAL A 145 7.57 10.37 -5.51
N ASN A 146 7.22 10.45 -6.79
CA ASN A 146 5.98 9.90 -7.32
C ASN A 146 6.18 8.46 -7.78
N GLY A 147 5.15 7.63 -7.57
CA GLY A 147 5.13 6.25 -8.03
C GLY A 147 4.55 6.12 -9.43
N PHE A 148 3.49 6.87 -9.69
CA PHE A 148 2.93 7.01 -11.04
C PHE A 148 3.99 7.74 -11.86
N PHE A 149 4.55 7.04 -12.85
CA PHE A 149 5.59 7.62 -13.68
C PHE A 149 5.00 8.69 -14.62
N TRP A 150 3.77 8.45 -15.08
CA TRP A 150 2.95 9.41 -15.83
C TRP A 150 2.06 10.24 -14.90
N ALA A 151 1.58 11.38 -15.40
CA ALA A 151 0.71 12.31 -14.70
C ALA A 151 -0.44 12.77 -15.63
N GLY A 152 -1.49 13.35 -15.07
CA GLY A 152 -2.70 13.73 -15.80
C GLY A 152 -3.72 12.59 -15.94
N THR A 153 -4.52 12.63 -17.00
CA THR A 153 -5.51 11.61 -17.41
C THR A 153 -4.96 10.78 -18.58
N PRO A 154 -5.61 9.69 -19.04
CA PRO A 154 -5.14 8.99 -20.24
C PRO A 154 -5.12 9.90 -21.48
N THR A 155 -6.03 10.88 -21.57
CA THR A 155 -5.98 11.95 -22.58
C THR A 155 -4.68 12.76 -22.53
N THR A 156 -4.30 13.31 -21.37
CA THR A 156 -3.15 14.24 -21.28
C THR A 156 -1.81 13.54 -21.04
N ALA A 157 -1.81 12.33 -20.49
CA ALA A 157 -0.62 11.48 -20.36
C ALA A 157 -0.25 10.79 -21.68
N HIS A 158 -1.26 10.38 -22.48
CA HIS A 158 -1.06 9.44 -23.58
C HIS A 158 -1.63 9.88 -24.93
N GLY A 159 -2.66 10.71 -24.95
CA GLY A 159 -3.38 11.13 -26.17
C GLY A 159 -4.55 10.21 -26.52
N LEU A 160 -5.05 9.45 -25.54
CA LEU A 160 -6.14 8.49 -25.71
C LEU A 160 -7.47 9.12 -25.31
N GLU A 161 -8.49 8.97 -26.15
CA GLU A 161 -9.84 9.45 -25.82
C GLU A 161 -10.34 8.77 -24.53
N THR A 162 -10.82 9.58 -23.59
CA THR A 162 -11.23 9.14 -22.25
C THR A 162 -12.60 9.73 -21.93
N GLU A 163 -13.55 8.86 -21.62
CA GLU A 163 -14.81 9.25 -20.99
C GLU A 163 -14.64 9.18 -19.47
N GLU A 164 -15.03 10.24 -18.75
CA GLU A 164 -15.38 10.09 -17.32
C GLU A 164 -16.79 9.49 -17.27
N VAL A 165 -16.93 8.32 -16.66
CA VAL A 165 -18.19 7.58 -16.51
C VAL A 165 -18.48 7.33 -15.04
N GLU A 166 -19.73 7.08 -14.70
CA GLU A 166 -20.17 6.83 -13.33
C GLU A 166 -20.59 5.36 -13.16
N VAL A 167 -20.08 4.70 -12.11
CA VAL A 167 -20.39 3.32 -11.74
C VAL A 167 -21.24 3.32 -10.47
N ASP A 168 -22.49 2.87 -10.55
CA ASP A 168 -23.40 2.82 -9.39
C ASP A 168 -23.01 1.70 -8.41
N SER A 169 -22.24 2.04 -7.37
CA SER A 169 -21.84 1.13 -6.29
C SER A 169 -22.87 1.08 -5.14
N PRO A 170 -22.78 0.10 -4.21
CA PRO A 170 -23.65 0.04 -3.02
C PRO A 170 -23.60 1.28 -2.11
N VAL A 171 -22.53 2.09 -2.18
CA VAL A 171 -22.41 3.36 -1.43
C VAL A 171 -22.67 4.61 -2.29
N GLY A 172 -22.91 4.44 -3.60
CA GLY A 172 -23.25 5.52 -4.55
C GLY A 172 -22.43 5.53 -5.84
N SER A 173 -22.66 6.57 -6.65
CA SER A 173 -21.98 6.84 -7.93
C SER A 173 -20.45 6.96 -7.76
N MET A 174 -19.68 6.15 -8.49
CA MET A 174 -18.20 6.12 -8.47
C MET A 174 -17.62 6.64 -9.81
N PRO A 175 -16.82 7.71 -9.82
CA PRO A 175 -16.22 8.24 -11.05
C PRO A 175 -15.08 7.35 -11.57
N ALA A 176 -15.19 6.87 -12.81
CA ALA A 176 -14.22 5.99 -13.47
C ALA A 176 -13.80 6.54 -14.84
N TRP A 177 -12.55 6.26 -15.24
CA TRP A 177 -12.10 6.51 -16.62
C TRP A 177 -12.41 5.31 -17.50
N LEU A 178 -13.17 5.54 -18.57
CA LEU A 178 -13.34 4.58 -19.66
C LEU A 178 -12.48 5.00 -20.85
N VAL A 179 -11.58 4.13 -21.27
CA VAL A 179 -10.75 4.29 -22.49
C VAL A 179 -11.04 3.11 -23.40
N ARG A 180 -11.68 3.37 -24.54
CA ARG A 180 -11.95 2.35 -25.57
C ARG A 180 -10.73 2.14 -26.47
N PRO A 181 -10.53 0.93 -27.04
CA PRO A 181 -9.48 0.69 -28.02
C PRO A 181 -9.82 1.35 -29.36
N GLU A 182 -8.81 1.84 -30.06
CA GLU A 182 -8.94 2.37 -31.41
C GLU A 182 -9.12 1.23 -32.45
N GLU A 183 -10.29 1.12 -33.08
CA GLU A 183 -10.53 0.15 -34.17
C GLU A 183 -9.58 0.36 -35.36
N SER A 184 -9.30 1.62 -35.71
CA SER A 184 -8.34 1.98 -36.78
C SER A 184 -6.88 1.65 -36.46
N ALA A 185 -6.54 1.33 -35.20
CA ALA A 185 -5.21 0.83 -34.84
C ALA A 185 -5.02 -0.67 -35.11
N GLY A 186 -6.04 -1.38 -35.61
CA GLY A 186 -5.96 -2.78 -35.99
C GLY A 186 -6.46 -3.78 -34.95
N SER A 187 -7.30 -3.35 -34.00
CA SER A 187 -7.96 -4.30 -33.08
C SER A 187 -8.97 -5.18 -33.85
N VAL A 188 -8.94 -6.47 -33.56
CA VAL A 188 -9.75 -7.49 -34.26
C VAL A 188 -11.20 -7.46 -33.74
N PRO A 189 -12.23 -7.63 -34.60
CA PRO A 189 -13.63 -7.59 -34.17
C PRO A 189 -13.93 -8.50 -32.96
N GLY A 190 -14.47 -7.90 -31.90
CA GLY A 190 -14.74 -8.57 -30.62
C GLY A 190 -13.62 -8.47 -29.57
N GLN A 191 -12.47 -7.87 -29.87
CA GLN A 191 -11.47 -7.54 -28.85
C GLN A 191 -12.00 -6.49 -27.86
N ALA A 192 -12.70 -5.45 -28.34
CA ALA A 192 -13.31 -4.40 -27.52
C ALA A 192 -14.34 -4.92 -26.49
N ASP A 193 -14.95 -6.08 -26.75
CA ASP A 193 -15.80 -6.83 -25.81
C ASP A 193 -15.01 -7.37 -24.60
N THR A 194 -13.69 -7.20 -24.57
CA THR A 194 -12.79 -7.60 -23.48
C THR A 194 -12.40 -6.36 -22.69
N TRP A 195 -12.83 -6.29 -21.44
CA TRP A 195 -12.62 -5.13 -20.57
C TRP A 195 -11.62 -5.44 -19.47
N ALA A 196 -10.63 -4.57 -19.28
CA ALA A 196 -9.70 -4.58 -18.17
C ALA A 196 -10.17 -3.57 -17.11
N ILE A 197 -10.57 -4.07 -15.93
CA ILE A 197 -10.92 -3.23 -14.78
C ILE A 197 -9.66 -3.00 -13.96
N LEU A 198 -9.27 -1.72 -13.80
CA LEU A 198 -7.98 -1.31 -13.27
C LEU A 198 -8.17 -0.69 -11.87
N ILE A 199 -7.60 -1.34 -10.85
CA ILE A 199 -7.89 -1.10 -9.42
C ILE A 199 -6.62 -0.67 -8.69
N HIS A 200 -6.58 0.57 -8.19
CA HIS A 200 -5.36 1.14 -7.59
C HIS A 200 -5.14 0.73 -6.12
N GLY A 201 -3.95 1.04 -5.59
CA GLY A 201 -3.58 0.69 -4.21
C GLY A 201 -4.21 1.57 -3.10
N HIS A 202 -4.01 1.16 -1.84
CA HIS A 202 -4.46 1.90 -0.65
C HIS A 202 -3.81 3.30 -0.57
N GLY A 203 -4.62 4.37 -0.58
CA GLY A 203 -4.11 5.75 -0.61
C GLY A 203 -3.40 6.11 -1.93
N SER A 204 -3.64 5.32 -2.97
CA SER A 204 -3.34 5.60 -4.37
C SER A 204 -4.53 6.33 -5.01
N MET A 205 -4.53 6.48 -6.34
CA MET A 205 -5.60 7.07 -7.16
C MET A 205 -5.54 6.47 -8.59
N ARG A 206 -6.50 6.78 -9.47
CA ARG A 206 -6.64 6.19 -10.83
C ARG A 206 -5.38 6.30 -11.70
N GLY A 207 -4.58 7.35 -11.50
CA GLY A 207 -3.27 7.58 -12.13
C GLY A 207 -2.24 6.46 -11.93
N GLU A 208 -2.43 5.55 -10.96
CA GLU A 208 -1.67 4.30 -10.83
C GLU A 208 -1.68 3.49 -12.14
N ALA A 209 -2.81 3.47 -12.84
CA ALA A 209 -3.07 2.64 -14.02
C ALA A 209 -2.51 3.17 -15.34
N LEU A 210 -2.14 4.46 -15.41
CA LEU A 210 -1.59 5.08 -16.64
C LEU A 210 -0.41 4.29 -17.24
N ARG A 211 0.39 3.61 -16.41
CA ARG A 211 1.52 2.79 -16.87
C ARG A 211 1.14 1.62 -17.78
N VAL A 212 -0.11 1.14 -17.78
CA VAL A 212 -0.57 -0.02 -18.58
C VAL A 212 -1.64 0.30 -19.61
N ILE A 213 -2.39 1.39 -19.47
CA ILE A 213 -3.47 1.77 -20.40
C ILE A 213 -2.99 1.81 -21.87
N PRO A 214 -1.79 2.34 -22.22
CA PRO A 214 -1.27 2.29 -23.59
C PRO A 214 -1.10 0.86 -24.15
N LEU A 215 -0.67 -0.09 -23.33
CA LEU A 215 -0.51 -1.50 -23.74
C LEU A 215 -1.88 -2.16 -23.92
N LEU A 216 -2.80 -1.98 -22.96
CA LEU A 216 -4.15 -2.54 -23.03
C LEU A 216 -4.91 -2.02 -24.26
N HIS A 217 -4.80 -0.72 -24.54
CA HIS A 217 -5.33 -0.09 -25.75
C HIS A 217 -4.73 -0.69 -27.04
N ARG A 218 -3.42 -0.98 -27.08
CA ARG A 218 -2.78 -1.64 -28.24
C ARG A 218 -3.12 -3.11 -28.39
N LEU A 219 -3.49 -3.80 -27.31
CA LEU A 219 -4.02 -5.17 -27.34
C LEU A 219 -5.53 -5.23 -27.67
N GLY A 220 -6.17 -4.09 -27.96
CA GLY A 220 -7.60 -4.02 -28.29
C GLY A 220 -8.55 -4.16 -27.11
N LEU A 221 -8.08 -3.98 -25.87
CA LEU A 221 -8.89 -4.06 -24.66
C LEU A 221 -9.46 -2.69 -24.26
N THR A 222 -10.73 -2.69 -23.87
CA THR A 222 -11.35 -1.52 -23.22
C THR A 222 -10.84 -1.43 -21.77
N SER A 223 -10.35 -0.26 -21.34
CA SER A 223 -9.86 -0.05 -19.97
C SER A 223 -10.85 0.75 -19.15
N LEU A 224 -11.28 0.20 -18.00
CA LEU A 224 -12.14 0.87 -17.01
C LEU A 224 -11.33 1.08 -15.72
N THR A 225 -10.88 2.30 -15.46
CA THR A 225 -10.08 2.64 -14.26
C THR A 225 -10.98 3.25 -13.20
N ILE A 226 -11.21 2.52 -12.11
CA ILE A 226 -12.23 2.86 -11.11
C ILE A 226 -11.65 3.55 -9.88
N THR A 227 -12.47 4.36 -9.20
CA THR A 227 -12.39 4.58 -7.75
C THR A 227 -13.23 3.54 -7.00
N TYR A 228 -12.99 3.39 -5.71
CA TYR A 228 -13.85 2.66 -4.77
C TYR A 228 -14.17 3.54 -3.54
N ARG A 229 -14.93 2.99 -2.58
CA ARG A 229 -15.39 3.72 -1.38
C ARG A 229 -14.25 4.39 -0.60
N ASN A 230 -14.45 5.67 -0.25
CA ASN A 230 -13.52 6.56 0.45
C ASN A 230 -12.33 7.14 -0.36
N ASP A 231 -12.30 7.01 -1.69
CA ASP A 231 -11.32 7.72 -2.54
C ASP A 231 -11.63 9.22 -2.71
N THR A 232 -10.71 9.99 -3.30
CA THR A 232 -10.94 11.43 -3.56
C THR A 232 -11.91 11.61 -4.72
N GLY A 233 -13.12 12.08 -4.42
CA GLY A 233 -14.21 12.28 -5.39
C GLY A 233 -15.26 11.16 -5.38
N ALA A 234 -14.94 10.02 -4.76
CA ALA A 234 -15.86 8.92 -4.52
C ALA A 234 -16.75 9.17 -3.26
N PRO A 235 -17.91 8.51 -3.17
CA PRO A 235 -18.67 8.39 -1.92
C PRO A 235 -17.86 7.73 -0.79
N ASP A 236 -18.13 8.17 0.44
CA ASP A 236 -17.57 7.59 1.66
C ASP A 236 -18.36 6.35 2.13
N SER A 237 -17.66 5.40 2.75
CA SER A 237 -18.32 4.33 3.53
C SER A 237 -19.00 4.89 4.79
N ALA A 238 -19.92 4.11 5.38
CA ALA A 238 -20.68 4.52 6.57
C ALA A 238 -19.81 4.85 7.80
N ASP A 239 -18.59 4.31 7.88
CA ASP A 239 -17.59 4.58 8.93
C ASP A 239 -16.41 5.47 8.46
N ARG A 240 -16.38 5.83 7.18
CA ARG A 240 -15.33 6.59 6.50
C ARG A 240 -13.94 5.95 6.59
N MET A 241 -13.89 4.62 6.51
CA MET A 241 -12.66 3.82 6.61
C MET A 241 -12.57 2.79 5.48
N TYR A 242 -11.33 2.49 5.09
CA TYR A 242 -11.04 1.32 4.25
C TYR A 242 -11.18 0.05 5.07
N HIS A 243 -11.73 -0.99 4.45
CA HIS A 243 -11.91 -2.33 5.00
C HIS A 243 -10.87 -3.31 4.43
N LEU A 244 -9.81 -2.78 3.81
CA LEU A 244 -8.64 -3.49 3.30
C LEU A 244 -8.97 -4.44 2.13
N GLY A 245 -10.07 -4.18 1.43
CA GLY A 245 -10.65 -5.03 0.40
C GLY A 245 -11.73 -5.99 0.90
N ALA A 246 -12.13 -5.95 2.18
CA ALA A 246 -13.24 -6.76 2.68
C ALA A 246 -14.60 -6.32 2.14
N ASP A 247 -14.71 -5.03 1.80
CA ASP A 247 -15.93 -4.35 1.39
C ASP A 247 -15.75 -3.69 -0.01
N GLU A 248 -14.54 -3.18 -0.31
CA GLU A 248 -14.20 -2.52 -1.57
C GLU A 248 -14.27 -3.44 -2.81
N TRP A 249 -14.34 -4.76 -2.61
CA TRP A 249 -14.62 -5.72 -3.70
C TRP A 249 -16.04 -5.58 -4.27
N GLU A 250 -17.00 -5.06 -3.49
CA GLU A 250 -18.36 -4.80 -3.97
C GLU A 250 -18.39 -3.63 -4.98
N ASP A 251 -17.50 -2.64 -4.82
CA ASP A 251 -17.35 -1.54 -5.78
C ASP A 251 -16.70 -2.04 -7.08
N THR A 252 -15.89 -3.11 -6.99
CA THR A 252 -15.37 -3.84 -8.15
C THR A 252 -16.44 -4.72 -8.80
N GLU A 253 -17.35 -5.32 -8.03
CA GLU A 253 -18.52 -6.04 -8.58
C GLU A 253 -19.44 -5.08 -9.35
N ALA A 254 -19.71 -3.88 -8.81
CA ALA A 254 -20.44 -2.83 -9.52
C ALA A 254 -19.75 -2.40 -10.82
N ALA A 255 -18.41 -2.38 -10.86
CA ALA A 255 -17.64 -2.12 -12.08
C ALA A 255 -17.72 -3.28 -13.09
N ILE A 256 -17.83 -4.52 -12.62
CA ILE A 256 -18.11 -5.70 -13.48
C ILE A 256 -19.53 -5.56 -14.06
N ASP A 257 -20.54 -5.30 -13.24
CA ASP A 257 -21.92 -5.08 -13.68
C ASP A 257 -22.03 -3.96 -14.73
N PHE A 258 -21.36 -2.82 -14.48
CA PHE A 258 -21.27 -1.71 -15.43
C PHE A 258 -20.64 -2.17 -16.76
N ALA A 259 -19.50 -2.86 -16.72
CA ALA A 259 -18.82 -3.35 -17.93
C ALA A 259 -19.70 -4.33 -18.72
N LEU A 260 -20.35 -5.28 -18.03
CA LEU A 260 -21.25 -6.26 -18.63
C LEU A 260 -22.48 -5.61 -19.27
N ALA A 261 -23.07 -4.59 -18.61
CA ALA A 261 -24.18 -3.80 -19.14
C ALA A 261 -23.78 -2.99 -20.39
N HIS A 262 -22.54 -2.52 -20.45
CA HIS A 262 -21.97 -1.80 -21.59
C HIS A 262 -21.30 -2.71 -22.65
N GLY A 263 -21.59 -4.01 -22.61
CA GLY A 263 -21.28 -4.97 -23.68
C GLY A 263 -20.10 -5.90 -23.44
N ALA A 264 -19.41 -5.82 -22.29
CA ALA A 264 -18.28 -6.69 -21.99
C ALA A 264 -18.70 -8.18 -21.98
N ARG A 265 -17.94 -9.01 -22.71
CA ARG A 265 -18.05 -10.47 -22.72
C ARG A 265 -17.01 -11.14 -21.82
N ARG A 266 -15.79 -10.58 -21.76
CA ARG A 266 -14.66 -11.06 -20.97
C ARG A 266 -14.13 -9.95 -20.07
N ILE A 267 -13.84 -10.26 -18.81
CA ILE A 267 -13.27 -9.32 -17.83
C ILE A 267 -11.86 -9.76 -17.45
N VAL A 268 -10.92 -8.82 -17.46
CA VAL A 268 -9.61 -8.94 -16.80
C VAL A 268 -9.65 -8.03 -15.57
N LEU A 269 -9.33 -8.56 -14.39
CA LEU A 269 -9.15 -7.71 -13.20
C LEU A 269 -7.65 -7.45 -13.02
N MET A 270 -7.24 -6.18 -13.04
CA MET A 270 -5.86 -5.78 -12.81
C MET A 270 -5.75 -4.86 -11.60
N GLY A 271 -4.85 -5.18 -10.66
CA GLY A 271 -4.77 -4.44 -9.41
C GLY A 271 -3.37 -4.34 -8.78
N TRP A 272 -3.09 -3.15 -8.24
CA TRP A 272 -1.85 -2.82 -7.53
C TRP A 272 -2.07 -2.83 -6.02
N SER A 273 -1.15 -3.42 -5.24
CA SER A 273 -1.19 -3.35 -3.77
C SER A 273 -2.55 -3.84 -3.20
N MET A 274 -3.26 -3.02 -2.44
CA MET A 274 -4.64 -3.28 -1.99
C MET A 274 -5.59 -3.58 -3.16
N GLY A 275 -5.49 -2.89 -4.28
CA GLY A 275 -6.27 -3.16 -5.49
C GLY A 275 -6.05 -4.57 -6.05
N GLY A 276 -4.86 -5.15 -5.88
CA GLY A 276 -4.60 -6.56 -6.18
C GLY A 276 -5.26 -7.53 -5.19
N GLY A 277 -5.39 -7.13 -3.92
CA GLY A 277 -6.18 -7.87 -2.91
C GLY A 277 -7.69 -7.78 -3.17
N ILE A 278 -8.17 -6.61 -3.60
CA ILE A 278 -9.55 -6.37 -4.05
C ILE A 278 -9.86 -7.23 -5.28
N ALA A 279 -8.99 -7.23 -6.30
CA ALA A 279 -9.12 -8.09 -7.48
C ALA A 279 -9.21 -9.58 -7.11
N LEU A 280 -8.33 -10.06 -6.21
CA LEU A 280 -8.39 -11.43 -5.69
C LEU A 280 -9.73 -11.73 -5.01
N ARG A 281 -10.19 -10.88 -4.09
CA ARG A 281 -11.45 -11.11 -3.35
C ARG A 281 -12.68 -11.06 -4.27
N ALA A 282 -12.74 -10.10 -5.19
CA ALA A 282 -13.77 -10.02 -6.22
C ALA A 282 -13.78 -11.29 -7.09
N SER A 283 -12.63 -11.77 -7.53
CA SER A 283 -12.52 -12.97 -8.38
C SER A 283 -13.06 -14.27 -7.74
N VAL A 284 -13.10 -14.32 -6.40
CA VAL A 284 -13.65 -15.42 -5.61
C VAL A 284 -15.14 -15.22 -5.32
N ARG A 285 -15.55 -14.01 -4.91
CA ARG A 285 -16.91 -13.70 -4.44
C ARG A 285 -17.91 -13.31 -5.53
N SER A 286 -17.43 -12.83 -6.69
CA SER A 286 -18.26 -12.30 -7.76
C SER A 286 -19.31 -13.29 -8.26
N ALA A 287 -20.56 -12.83 -8.39
CA ALA A 287 -21.62 -13.54 -9.12
C ALA A 287 -21.28 -13.70 -10.61
N HIS A 288 -20.39 -12.84 -11.11
CA HIS A 288 -19.88 -12.82 -12.47
C HIS A 288 -18.47 -13.39 -12.62
N ARG A 289 -17.97 -14.16 -11.64
CA ARG A 289 -16.67 -14.85 -11.68
C ARG A 289 -16.43 -15.63 -12.97
N ASP A 290 -17.44 -16.27 -13.56
CA ASP A 290 -17.31 -17.05 -14.81
C ASP A 290 -17.16 -16.16 -16.07
N ARG A 291 -17.22 -14.82 -15.92
CA ARG A 291 -16.88 -13.82 -16.94
C ARG A 291 -15.49 -13.20 -16.73
N VAL A 292 -14.88 -13.40 -15.55
CA VAL A 292 -13.48 -13.08 -15.31
C VAL A 292 -12.62 -14.15 -15.98
N VAL A 293 -11.75 -13.73 -16.90
CA VAL A 293 -10.89 -14.65 -17.69
C VAL A 293 -9.42 -14.60 -17.27
N ALA A 294 -8.99 -13.51 -16.61
CA ALA A 294 -7.63 -13.36 -16.09
C ALA A 294 -7.58 -12.39 -14.90
N LEU A 295 -6.60 -12.62 -14.02
CA LEU A 295 -6.12 -11.65 -13.04
C LEU A 295 -4.71 -11.18 -13.37
N VAL A 296 -4.41 -9.90 -13.13
CA VAL A 296 -3.06 -9.34 -13.22
C VAL A 296 -2.79 -8.56 -11.93
N LEU A 297 -1.80 -9.00 -11.16
CA LEU A 297 -1.58 -8.53 -9.79
C LEU A 297 -0.16 -7.97 -9.64
N ASP A 298 -0.02 -6.74 -9.13
CA ASP A 298 1.25 -6.00 -8.99
C ASP A 298 1.48 -5.62 -7.52
N SER A 299 2.53 -6.18 -6.91
CA SER A 299 2.79 -6.18 -5.46
C SER A 299 1.54 -6.41 -4.58
N PRO A 300 0.68 -7.42 -4.86
CA PRO A 300 -0.66 -7.52 -4.29
C PRO A 300 -0.70 -7.79 -2.78
N ALA A 301 -1.68 -7.19 -2.10
CA ALA A 301 -1.99 -7.44 -0.69
C ALA A 301 -2.73 -8.78 -0.48
N VAL A 302 -2.01 -9.90 -0.70
CA VAL A 302 -2.57 -11.27 -0.59
C VAL A 302 -2.90 -11.66 0.86
N ASP A 303 -2.14 -11.16 1.84
CA ASP A 303 -2.33 -11.46 3.26
C ASP A 303 -2.20 -10.20 4.11
N TRP A 304 -3.33 -9.67 4.57
CA TRP A 304 -3.33 -8.51 5.45
C TRP A 304 -2.88 -8.82 6.86
N GLN A 305 -2.96 -10.06 7.33
CA GLN A 305 -2.45 -10.43 8.65
C GLN A 305 -0.91 -10.38 8.65
N ASP A 306 -0.26 -10.88 7.60
CA ASP A 306 1.19 -10.77 7.41
C ASP A 306 1.63 -9.30 7.29
N ILE A 307 0.96 -8.49 6.46
CA ILE A 307 1.25 -7.05 6.31
C ILE A 307 1.14 -6.31 7.66
N LEU A 308 0.06 -6.54 8.41
CA LEU A 308 -0.15 -5.92 9.73
C LEU A 308 0.90 -6.38 10.74
N ILE A 309 1.25 -7.67 10.77
CA ILE A 309 2.28 -8.23 11.64
C ILE A 309 3.67 -7.72 11.26
N TYR A 310 3.98 -7.55 9.97
CA TYR A 310 5.23 -7.00 9.45
C TYR A 310 5.45 -5.56 9.93
N HIS A 311 4.50 -4.66 9.63
CA HIS A 311 4.61 -3.25 10.05
C HIS A 311 4.61 -3.09 11.57
N ALA A 312 3.79 -3.87 12.28
CA ALA A 312 3.82 -3.88 13.74
C ALA A 312 5.14 -4.42 14.31
N THR A 313 5.83 -5.32 13.61
CA THR A 313 7.18 -5.79 13.99
C THR A 313 8.24 -4.72 13.72
N ALA A 314 8.17 -4.01 12.59
CA ALA A 314 9.05 -2.89 12.27
C ALA A 314 8.92 -1.74 13.31
N LEU A 315 7.70 -1.46 13.75
CA LEU A 315 7.39 -0.51 14.84
C LEU A 315 7.72 -1.05 16.25
N LYS A 316 8.30 -2.26 16.38
CA LYS A 316 8.68 -2.92 17.64
C LYS A 316 7.51 -3.10 18.63
N ALA A 317 6.28 -3.26 18.12
CA ALA A 317 5.09 -3.36 18.94
C ALA A 317 5.07 -4.65 19.80
N PRO A 318 4.78 -4.56 21.12
CA PRO A 318 4.67 -5.72 21.99
C PRO A 318 3.60 -6.70 21.51
N ARG A 319 3.90 -8.01 21.55
CA ARG A 319 2.98 -9.07 21.07
C ARG A 319 1.53 -8.92 21.56
N PRO A 320 1.24 -8.63 22.85
CA PRO A 320 -0.14 -8.48 23.31
C PRO A 320 -0.87 -7.26 22.71
N MET A 321 -0.14 -6.18 22.40
CA MET A 321 -0.71 -5.01 21.71
C MET A 321 -1.10 -5.34 20.27
N ARG A 322 -0.27 -6.14 19.58
CA ARG A 322 -0.58 -6.64 18.22
C ARG A 322 -1.78 -7.58 18.21
N THR A 323 -1.84 -8.53 19.15
CA THR A 323 -2.98 -9.44 19.30
C THR A 323 -4.27 -8.67 19.62
N LEU A 324 -4.22 -7.64 20.46
CA LEU A 324 -5.38 -6.79 20.73
C LEU A 324 -5.78 -5.95 19.51
N ALA A 325 -4.83 -5.43 18.74
CA ALA A 325 -5.10 -4.69 17.50
C ALA A 325 -5.80 -5.57 16.45
N MET A 326 -5.30 -6.79 16.21
CA MET A 326 -5.95 -7.75 15.31
C MET A 326 -7.38 -8.08 15.79
N TRP A 327 -7.56 -8.37 17.09
CA TRP A 327 -8.89 -8.64 17.65
C TRP A 327 -9.85 -7.43 17.55
N MET A 328 -9.32 -6.20 17.61
CA MET A 328 -10.10 -4.99 17.35
C MET A 328 -10.56 -4.87 15.90
N MET A 329 -9.86 -5.49 14.95
CA MET A 329 -10.22 -5.46 13.53
C MET A 329 -11.15 -6.62 13.15
N THR A 330 -10.90 -7.82 13.67
CA THR A 330 -11.56 -9.06 13.22
C THR A 330 -12.72 -9.56 14.10
N SER A 331 -13.08 -8.86 15.18
CA SER A 331 -14.21 -9.26 16.03
C SER A 331 -15.34 -8.21 16.06
N PRO A 332 -16.63 -8.60 16.02
CA PRO A 332 -17.75 -7.64 16.06
C PRO A 332 -17.82 -6.77 17.32
N ALA A 333 -17.25 -7.24 18.44
CA ALA A 333 -17.09 -6.45 19.66
C ALA A 333 -15.90 -5.45 19.54
N GLY A 334 -14.81 -5.89 18.91
CA GLY A 334 -13.61 -5.11 18.68
C GLY A 334 -13.76 -4.01 17.63
N ALA A 335 -14.51 -4.25 16.55
CA ALA A 335 -14.75 -3.29 15.46
C ALA A 335 -15.27 -1.94 15.99
N ARG A 336 -16.22 -2.00 16.93
CA ARG A 336 -16.76 -0.82 17.64
C ARG A 336 -15.70 -0.06 18.44
N MET A 337 -14.65 -0.75 18.93
CA MET A 337 -13.52 -0.12 19.62
C MET A 337 -12.53 0.57 18.67
N VAL A 338 -12.63 0.37 17.35
CA VAL A 338 -11.88 1.12 16.31
C VAL A 338 -12.77 2.05 15.48
N GLN A 339 -14.10 2.00 15.67
CA GLN A 339 -15.15 2.68 14.90
C GLN A 339 -15.42 2.08 13.51
N LEU A 340 -14.99 0.83 13.25
CA LEU A 340 -15.40 0.10 12.05
C LEU A 340 -16.90 -0.23 12.10
N HIS A 341 -17.54 -0.24 10.93
CA HIS A 341 -18.94 -0.63 10.76
C HIS A 341 -19.13 -2.14 11.00
N GLU A 342 -18.36 -2.96 10.29
CA GLU A 342 -18.30 -4.43 10.42
C GLU A 342 -16.90 -4.92 10.83
N ALA A 343 -16.76 -6.19 11.17
CA ALA A 343 -15.49 -6.81 11.51
C ALA A 343 -14.82 -7.39 10.24
N LEU A 344 -13.53 -7.13 10.07
CA LEU A 344 -12.81 -7.53 8.86
C LEU A 344 -12.60 -9.05 8.82
N ALA A 345 -13.17 -9.70 7.80
CA ALA A 345 -12.88 -11.08 7.43
C ALA A 345 -11.50 -11.16 6.75
N LEU A 346 -10.44 -11.07 7.58
CA LEU A 346 -9.02 -11.18 7.21
C LEU A 346 -8.54 -12.64 7.09
N ASP A 347 -9.36 -13.60 7.49
CA ASP A 347 -9.17 -15.04 7.29
C ASP A 347 -9.50 -15.47 5.85
N GLU A 348 -10.52 -14.85 5.24
CA GLU A 348 -10.75 -14.88 3.78
C GLU A 348 -9.62 -14.19 2.98
N MET A 349 -8.72 -13.44 3.62
CA MET A 349 -7.57 -12.75 2.99
C MET A 349 -6.25 -13.49 3.26
N THR A 350 -6.12 -14.73 2.78
CA THR A 350 -4.90 -15.53 2.99
C THR A 350 -4.51 -16.32 1.73
N PRO A 351 -3.21 -16.66 1.54
CA PRO A 351 -2.77 -17.46 0.40
C PRO A 351 -3.46 -18.81 0.32
N GLU A 352 -3.70 -19.45 1.46
CA GLU A 352 -4.45 -20.68 1.61
C GLU A 352 -5.93 -20.51 1.18
N HIS A 353 -6.64 -19.47 1.65
CA HIS A 353 -8.02 -19.24 1.23
C HIS A 353 -8.13 -19.01 -0.27
N TYR A 354 -7.24 -18.18 -0.85
CA TYR A 354 -7.24 -17.97 -2.30
C TYR A 354 -6.85 -19.24 -3.08
N ALA A 355 -5.95 -20.07 -2.54
CA ALA A 355 -5.56 -21.32 -3.18
C ALA A 355 -6.73 -22.31 -3.33
N ASP A 356 -7.65 -22.36 -2.36
CA ASP A 356 -8.81 -23.26 -2.40
C ASP A 356 -9.92 -22.78 -3.38
N HIS A 357 -10.00 -21.47 -3.68
CA HIS A 357 -11.15 -20.89 -4.39
C HIS A 357 -10.83 -20.26 -5.78
N LEU A 358 -9.57 -19.89 -6.04
CA LEU A 358 -9.14 -19.27 -7.29
C LEU A 358 -9.18 -20.27 -8.45
N ILE A 359 -9.82 -19.92 -9.56
CA ILE A 359 -9.83 -20.74 -10.79
C ILE A 359 -9.24 -20.02 -12.01
N HIS A 360 -8.90 -18.74 -11.85
CA HIS A 360 -8.57 -17.84 -12.96
C HIS A 360 -7.07 -17.85 -13.25
N PRO A 361 -6.64 -17.92 -14.52
CA PRO A 361 -5.27 -17.60 -14.92
C PRO A 361 -4.84 -16.26 -14.31
N THR A 362 -3.71 -16.26 -13.62
CA THR A 362 -3.27 -15.14 -12.77
C THR A 362 -1.79 -14.88 -13.00
N GLN A 363 -1.42 -13.71 -13.49
CA GLN A 363 -0.02 -13.27 -13.48
C GLN A 363 0.23 -12.37 -12.26
N LEU A 364 1.22 -12.74 -11.45
CA LEU A 364 1.52 -12.13 -10.16
C LEU A 364 2.93 -11.53 -10.18
N PHE A 365 3.00 -10.24 -10.52
CA PHE A 365 4.20 -9.41 -10.38
C PHE A 365 4.46 -9.07 -8.91
N HIS A 366 5.71 -9.19 -8.46
CA HIS A 366 6.06 -8.70 -7.12
C HIS A 366 7.51 -8.19 -7.03
N ALA A 367 7.64 -6.96 -6.55
CA ALA A 367 8.90 -6.34 -6.15
C ALA A 367 9.59 -7.15 -5.03
N LEU A 368 10.86 -7.51 -5.19
CA LEU A 368 11.56 -8.29 -4.17
C LEU A 368 12.18 -7.46 -3.04
N ASP A 369 12.34 -6.15 -3.23
CA ASP A 369 12.76 -5.21 -2.18
C ASP A 369 11.53 -4.49 -1.56
N ASP A 370 10.36 -5.12 -1.59
CA ASP A 370 9.13 -4.52 -1.06
C ASP A 370 9.13 -4.47 0.47
N ALA A 371 9.24 -3.24 0.99
CA ALA A 371 9.15 -2.92 2.42
C ALA A 371 7.75 -2.41 2.85
N THR A 372 6.74 -2.58 2.00
CA THR A 372 5.33 -2.19 2.23
C THR A 372 4.42 -3.41 2.25
N VAL A 373 4.53 -4.29 1.26
CA VAL A 373 3.81 -5.56 1.17
C VAL A 373 4.84 -6.66 0.92
N PRO A 374 5.19 -7.50 1.90
CA PRO A 374 6.23 -8.51 1.69
C PRO A 374 5.87 -9.52 0.59
N PRO A 375 6.82 -9.97 -0.25
CA PRO A 375 6.55 -10.94 -1.33
C PRO A 375 6.30 -12.38 -0.84
N GLY A 376 6.26 -12.62 0.47
CA GLY A 376 6.09 -13.94 1.09
C GLY A 376 4.73 -14.57 0.77
N PRO A 377 3.60 -13.94 1.14
CA PRO A 377 2.24 -14.38 0.79
C PRO A 377 2.03 -14.63 -0.71
N SER A 378 2.60 -13.79 -1.58
CA SER A 378 2.50 -13.96 -3.04
C SER A 378 3.25 -15.19 -3.55
N ARG A 379 4.49 -15.41 -3.06
CA ARG A 379 5.25 -16.64 -3.33
C ARG A 379 4.55 -17.87 -2.77
N ARG A 380 3.86 -17.75 -1.64
CA ARG A 380 3.08 -18.84 -1.02
C ARG A 380 1.87 -19.21 -1.88
N LEU A 381 1.09 -18.24 -2.34
CA LEU A 381 -0.05 -18.47 -3.24
C LEU A 381 0.40 -19.14 -4.55
N ALA A 382 1.46 -18.65 -5.18
CA ALA A 382 2.00 -19.25 -6.40
C ALA A 382 2.55 -20.68 -6.19
N ALA A 383 3.13 -20.97 -5.03
CA ALA A 383 3.58 -22.31 -4.68
C ALA A 383 2.44 -23.27 -4.31
N LEU A 384 1.26 -22.74 -3.92
CA LEU A 384 0.05 -23.53 -3.68
C LEU A 384 -0.72 -23.82 -4.98
N ARG A 385 -0.76 -22.87 -5.92
CA ARG A 385 -1.50 -22.96 -7.19
C ARG A 385 -0.65 -22.67 -8.44
N PRO A 386 0.44 -23.45 -8.69
CA PRO A 386 1.28 -23.29 -9.88
C PRO A 386 0.57 -23.70 -11.19
N ASP A 387 -0.65 -24.24 -11.10
CA ASP A 387 -1.54 -24.55 -12.21
C ASP A 387 -2.25 -23.32 -12.79
N VAL A 388 -2.42 -22.24 -12.01
CA VAL A 388 -3.08 -20.99 -12.47
C VAL A 388 -2.32 -19.70 -12.12
N VAL A 389 -1.35 -19.72 -11.20
CA VAL A 389 -0.60 -18.53 -10.75
C VAL A 389 0.84 -18.50 -11.30
N GLU A 390 1.11 -17.60 -12.23
CA GLU A 390 2.42 -17.30 -12.79
C GLU A 390 3.12 -16.18 -11.99
N PHE A 391 4.10 -16.54 -11.14
CA PHE A 391 4.82 -15.57 -10.30
C PHE A 391 6.02 -14.94 -11.04
N VAL A 392 5.99 -13.61 -11.19
CA VAL A 392 7.00 -12.83 -11.92
C VAL A 392 7.79 -11.92 -10.95
N PRO A 393 8.95 -12.36 -10.43
CA PRO A 393 9.75 -11.57 -9.50
C PRO A 393 10.45 -10.38 -10.16
N PHE A 394 10.52 -9.25 -9.46
CA PHE A 394 11.28 -8.06 -9.87
C PHE A 394 12.33 -7.67 -8.81
N GLU A 395 13.58 -8.03 -9.07
CA GLU A 395 14.74 -7.66 -8.25
C GLU A 395 15.08 -6.16 -8.39
N GLY A 396 15.36 -5.50 -7.27
CA GLY A 396 15.67 -4.07 -7.27
C GLY A 396 14.45 -3.15 -7.46
N ALA A 397 13.23 -3.67 -7.55
CA ALA A 397 12.00 -2.88 -7.46
C ALA A 397 11.56 -2.70 -6.00
N SER A 398 11.00 -1.54 -5.65
CA SER A 398 10.21 -1.33 -4.42
C SER A 398 8.71 -1.37 -4.73
N HIS A 399 7.84 -1.30 -3.72
CA HIS A 399 6.38 -1.45 -3.84
C HIS A 399 5.75 -0.71 -5.03
N THR A 400 5.07 -1.48 -5.90
CA THR A 400 4.45 -1.05 -7.17
C THR A 400 5.40 -0.33 -8.14
N ARG A 401 6.68 -0.71 -8.17
CA ARG A 401 7.73 -0.17 -9.07
C ARG A 401 8.25 -1.21 -10.06
N GLU A 402 7.52 -2.29 -10.29
CA GLU A 402 7.90 -3.34 -11.22
C GLU A 402 8.01 -2.79 -12.65
N TRP A 403 6.99 -2.06 -13.13
CA TRP A 403 7.08 -1.30 -14.38
C TRP A 403 8.21 -0.26 -14.35
N ASN A 404 8.34 0.53 -13.27
CA ASN A 404 9.41 1.52 -13.15
C ASN A 404 10.81 0.90 -13.23
N ARG A 405 11.00 -0.32 -12.70
CA ARG A 405 12.28 -1.01 -12.65
C ARG A 405 12.77 -1.41 -14.03
N ASP A 406 11.85 -1.92 -14.86
CA ASP A 406 12.08 -2.37 -16.23
C ASP A 406 10.74 -2.41 -17.02
N PRO A 407 10.38 -1.31 -17.72
CA PRO A 407 9.13 -1.24 -18.48
C PRO A 407 9.04 -2.28 -19.59
N VAL A 408 10.17 -2.59 -20.26
CA VAL A 408 10.23 -3.53 -21.38
C VAL A 408 9.87 -4.93 -20.89
N ARG A 409 10.49 -5.38 -19.78
CA ARG A 409 10.20 -6.68 -19.18
C ARG A 409 8.80 -6.76 -18.60
N TYR A 410 8.32 -5.69 -17.95
CA TYR A 410 6.98 -5.65 -17.39
C TYR A 410 5.90 -5.76 -18.47
N GLU A 411 5.96 -4.89 -19.48
CA GLU A 411 5.00 -4.88 -20.58
C GLU A 411 5.09 -6.14 -21.43
N ARG A 412 6.29 -6.73 -21.62
CA ARG A 412 6.43 -8.01 -22.31
C ARG A 412 5.74 -9.14 -21.55
N GLN A 413 6.04 -9.31 -20.26
CA GLN A 413 5.42 -10.38 -19.46
C GLN A 413 3.89 -10.26 -19.44
N LEU A 414 3.38 -9.03 -19.33
CA LEU A 414 1.94 -8.74 -19.35
C LEU A 414 1.31 -9.00 -20.72
N ALA A 415 1.95 -8.56 -21.80
CA ALA A 415 1.50 -8.83 -23.16
C ALA A 415 1.51 -10.33 -23.47
N ASP A 416 2.62 -11.03 -23.20
CA ASP A 416 2.77 -12.46 -23.44
C ASP A 416 1.71 -13.27 -22.67
N PHE A 417 1.36 -12.87 -21.44
CA PHE A 417 0.30 -13.51 -20.64
C PHE A 417 -1.11 -13.24 -21.18
N LEU A 418 -1.46 -11.97 -21.47
CA LEU A 418 -2.75 -11.63 -22.06
C LEU A 418 -2.91 -12.27 -23.44
N GLY A 419 -1.83 -12.38 -24.23
CA GLY A 419 -1.77 -13.15 -25.47
C GLY A 419 -2.26 -14.58 -25.29
N ARG A 420 -1.62 -15.34 -24.39
CA ARG A 420 -1.98 -16.74 -24.08
C ARG A 420 -3.42 -16.93 -23.58
N VAL A 421 -3.94 -16.00 -22.79
CA VAL A 421 -5.25 -16.16 -22.13
C VAL A 421 -6.41 -15.65 -23.01
N LEU A 422 -6.16 -14.67 -23.87
CA LEU A 422 -7.19 -14.04 -24.70
C LEU A 422 -7.17 -14.49 -26.17
N GLY A 423 -6.10 -15.15 -26.62
CA GLY A 423 -5.88 -15.57 -28.02
C GLY A 423 -5.38 -14.42 -28.91
N LEU A 424 -4.36 -13.70 -28.44
CA LEU A 424 -3.82 -12.47 -29.05
C LEU A 424 -2.32 -12.58 -29.38
N GLU A 425 -1.81 -13.80 -29.63
CA GLU A 425 -0.37 -14.04 -29.76
C GLU A 425 0.27 -13.31 -30.95
N HIS A 426 -0.47 -13.12 -32.05
CA HIS A 426 0.03 -12.44 -33.25
C HIS A 426 0.18 -10.94 -33.04
N GLU A 427 -0.73 -10.34 -32.28
CA GLU A 427 -0.71 -8.94 -31.87
C GLU A 427 0.47 -8.67 -30.92
N VAL A 428 0.72 -9.59 -29.97
CA VAL A 428 1.83 -9.51 -29.00
C VAL A 428 3.20 -9.60 -29.68
N ASP A 429 3.39 -10.52 -30.63
CA ASP A 429 4.64 -10.65 -31.39
C ASP A 429 4.99 -9.38 -32.20
N ALA A 430 3.98 -8.59 -32.57
CA ALA A 430 4.16 -7.33 -33.30
C ALA A 430 4.50 -6.12 -32.41
N LEU A 431 4.41 -6.23 -31.06
CA LEU A 431 4.60 -5.10 -30.15
C LEU A 431 6.07 -4.64 -30.06
N GLN A 432 6.28 -3.35 -30.33
CA GLN A 432 7.47 -2.63 -29.89
C GLN A 432 7.26 -2.17 -28.44
N LEU A 433 8.23 -2.46 -27.56
CA LEU A 433 8.12 -2.28 -26.12
C LEU A 433 9.25 -1.38 -25.57
N PRO A 434 8.96 -0.45 -24.64
CA PRO A 434 7.64 -0.16 -24.09
C PRO A 434 6.75 0.54 -25.12
N VAL A 435 5.43 0.30 -25.05
CA VAL A 435 4.42 0.78 -26.01
C VAL A 435 4.39 2.31 -26.11
N ARG A 436 4.79 3.00 -25.03
CA ARG A 436 5.08 4.43 -25.01
C ARG A 436 6.47 4.65 -24.43
N ASP A 437 7.36 5.28 -25.21
CA ASP A 437 8.69 5.66 -24.76
C ASP A 437 8.59 6.51 -23.48
N PRO A 438 9.23 6.13 -22.35
CA PRO A 438 9.29 6.91 -21.13
C PRO A 438 9.83 8.35 -21.29
N ALA A 439 10.53 8.64 -22.40
CA ALA A 439 10.99 9.97 -22.79
C ALA A 439 10.05 10.73 -23.74
N SER A 440 8.88 10.17 -24.10
CA SER A 440 7.85 10.89 -24.87
C SER A 440 7.51 12.23 -24.20
N ALA A 441 7.40 13.29 -25.00
CA ALA A 441 6.93 14.58 -24.48
C ALA A 441 5.57 14.44 -23.78
N ALA A 442 5.33 15.28 -22.77
CA ALA A 442 3.98 15.46 -22.23
C ALA A 442 3.09 16.14 -23.29
N LEU A 443 1.79 15.90 -23.21
CA LEU A 443 0.82 16.62 -24.03
C LEU A 443 0.36 17.89 -23.31
N GLU A 444 -0.36 18.75 -24.04
CA GLU A 444 -0.98 19.94 -23.48
C GLU A 444 -1.98 19.56 -22.36
N ASP A 445 -2.18 20.49 -21.41
CA ASP A 445 -3.03 20.33 -20.22
C ASP A 445 -2.74 19.11 -19.31
N SER A 446 -1.58 18.48 -19.43
CA SER A 446 -1.06 17.54 -18.43
C SER A 446 -0.90 18.22 -17.06
N ILE A 447 -1.43 17.58 -16.01
CA ILE A 447 -1.39 18.09 -14.63
C ILE A 447 -0.68 17.13 -13.68
N GLY A 448 0.28 17.65 -12.93
CA GLY A 448 1.08 16.91 -11.95
C GLY A 448 0.34 16.51 -10.67
N LEU A 449 -0.99 16.34 -10.71
CA LEU A 449 -1.78 15.79 -9.62
C LEU A 449 -1.74 14.26 -9.60
N ARG A 450 -2.20 13.66 -8.50
CA ARG A 450 -2.68 12.28 -8.51
C ARG A 450 -4.19 12.37 -8.67
N LEU A 451 -4.66 12.06 -9.87
CA LEU A 451 -6.06 11.80 -10.22
C LEU A 451 -6.32 10.29 -10.12
#